data_AF-K2D9T5-F1
#
_entry.id   AF-K2D9T5-F1
#
_cell.length_a   1.000
_cell.length_b   1.000
_cell.length_c   1.000
_cell.angle_alpha   90.00
_cell.angle_beta   90.00
_cell.angle_gamma   90.00
#
_symmetry.space_group_name_H-M   'P 1'
#
loop_
_entity.id
_entity.type
_entity.pdbx_description
1 polymer ?
#
loop_
_entity_poly.entity_id
_entity_poly.type
_entity_poly.pdbx_seq_one_letter_code
_entity_poly.pdbx_strand_id
1 'polypeptide(L)' 'VFVALISRRVYKPPFSKEEALRIMLEGRGKHFDPDIIDAFMQIADRCWEIACSFADSERDVNAKAGLESMKY' A
#
# COMPACT_ATOMS: atom_id res chain seq x y z
N VAL A 1 -3.98 0.79 6.33
CA VAL A 1 -4.61 0.10 5.18
C VAL A 1 -4.02 0.55 3.85
N PHE A 2 -3.97 1.85 3.55
CA PHE A 2 -3.46 2.38 2.28
C PHE A 2 -2.11 1.78 1.82
N VAL A 3 -1.04 1.93 2.62
CA VAL A 3 0.30 1.38 2.28
C VAL A 3 0.24 -0.12 1.99
N ALA A 4 -0.52 -0.88 2.78
CA ALA A 4 -0.66 -2.32 2.57
C ALA A 4 -1.40 -2.70 1.27
N LEU A 5 -2.24 -1.82 0.71
CA LEU A 5 -2.89 -2.04 -0.59
C LEU A 5 -1.91 -1.79 -1.75
N ILE A 6 -0.98 -0.86 -1.58
CA ILE A 6 -0.04 -0.41 -2.63
C ILE A 6 1.35 -1.06 -2.49
N SER A 7 1.59 -1.86 -1.44
CA SER A 7 2.80 -2.66 -1.27
C SER A 7 2.69 -4.01 -1.99
N ARG A 8 3.80 -4.44 -2.62
CA ARG A 8 3.91 -5.77 -3.22
C ARG A 8 3.77 -6.84 -2.14
N ARG A 9 2.98 -7.87 -2.43
CA ARG A 9 2.89 -9.10 -1.62
C ARG A 9 3.35 -10.28 -2.47
N VAL A 10 3.83 -11.34 -1.81
CA VAL A 10 4.40 -12.54 -2.48
C VAL A 10 3.49 -13.11 -3.58
N TYR A 11 2.17 -13.05 -3.38
CA TYR A 11 1.16 -13.69 -4.24
C TYR A 11 0.20 -12.69 -4.89
N LYS A 12 0.41 -11.37 -4.72
CA LYS A 12 -0.50 -10.36 -5.23
C LYS A 12 0.24 -9.08 -5.61
N PRO A 13 0.07 -8.59 -6.86
CA PRO A 13 0.62 -7.31 -7.24
C PRO A 13 0.01 -6.18 -6.40
N PRO A 14 0.76 -5.08 -6.19
CA PRO A 14 0.20 -3.89 -5.54
C PRO A 14 -0.95 -3.32 -6.38
N PHE A 15 -1.96 -2.76 -5.71
CA PHE A 15 -2.99 -1.97 -6.38
C PHE A 15 -2.43 -0.62 -6.84
N SER A 16 -3.06 -0.02 -7.87
CA SER A 16 -2.78 1.37 -8.19
C SER A 16 -3.23 2.30 -7.05
N LYS A 17 -2.73 3.55 -7.07
CA LYS A 17 -3.17 4.59 -6.15
C LYS A 17 -4.70 4.75 -6.21
N GLU A 18 -5.25 4.86 -7.41
CA GLU A 18 -6.68 5.08 -7.67
C GLU A 18 -7.51 3.91 -7.16
N GLU A 19 -7.05 2.67 -7.38
CA GLU A 19 -7.72 1.49 -6.86
C GLU A 19 -7.71 1.43 -5.33
N ALA A 20 -6.56 1.75 -4.71
CA ALA A 20 -6.45 1.78 -3.25
C ALA A 20 -7.37 2.83 -2.63
N LEU A 21 -7.44 4.04 -3.22
CA LEU A 21 -8.34 5.10 -2.77
C LEU A 21 -9.81 4.72 -2.97
N ARG A 22 -10.17 4.09 -4.10
CA ARG A 22 -11.51 3.57 -4.33
C ARG A 22 -11.93 2.54 -3.27
N ILE A 23 -11.06 1.57 -2.96
CA ILE A 23 -11.32 0.57 -1.92
C ILE A 23 -11.55 1.24 -0.55
N MET A 24 -10.76 2.26 -0.22
CA MET A 24 -10.92 3.01 1.03
C MET A 24 -12.24 3.78 1.07
N LEU A 25 -12.65 4.41 -0.03
CA LEU A 25 -13.94 5.10 -0.14
C LEU A 25 -15.12 4.12 -0.05
N GLU A 26 -15.05 2.95 -0.68
CA GLU A 26 -16.09 1.92 -0.59
C GLU A 26 -16.27 1.37 0.84
N GLY A 27 -15.20 1.41 1.63
CA GLY A 27 -15.19 1.04 3.05
C GLY A 27 -15.62 2.16 4.02
N ARG A 28 -15.81 3.39 3.53
CA ARG A 28 -16.22 4.56 4.33
C ARG A 28 -17.57 4.31 5.01
N GLY A 29 -17.63 4.52 6.33
CA GLY A 29 -18.84 4.30 7.13
C GLY A 29 -19.23 2.84 7.33
N LYS A 30 -18.41 1.89 6.85
CA LYS A 30 -18.60 0.44 7.07
C LYS A 30 -17.43 -0.13 7.88
N HIS A 31 -16.24 -0.06 7.30
CA HIS A 31 -15.00 -0.57 7.88
C HIS A 31 -14.11 0.56 8.42
N PHE A 32 -14.30 1.77 7.91
CA PHE A 32 -13.52 2.94 8.28
C PHE A 32 -14.43 4.06 8.75
N ASP A 33 -13.93 4.81 9.72
CA ASP A 33 -14.55 6.05 10.16
C ASP A 33 -14.66 7.04 8.97
N PRO A 34 -15.85 7.58 8.68
CA PRO A 34 -16.06 8.55 7.62
C PRO A 34 -15.15 9.78 7.67
N ASP A 35 -14.96 10.35 8.86
CA ASP A 35 -14.19 11.58 9.05
C ASP A 35 -12.70 11.33 8.79
N ILE A 36 -12.22 10.15 9.16
CA ILE A 36 -10.83 9.73 8.89
C ILE A 36 -10.62 9.51 7.39
N ILE A 37 -11.56 8.89 6.69
CA ILE A 37 -11.45 8.72 5.23
C ILE A 37 -11.49 10.08 4.54
N ASP A 38 -12.39 10.97 4.93
CA ASP A 38 -12.52 12.29 4.30
C ASP A 38 -11.27 13.13 4.52
N ALA A 39 -10.70 13.13 5.73
CA ALA A 39 -9.43 13.78 6.01
C ALA A 39 -8.27 13.15 5.24
N PHE A 40 -8.23 11.82 5.13
CA PHE A 40 -7.19 11.12 4.37
C PHE A 40 -7.23 11.46 2.89
N MET A 41 -8.41 11.57 2.28
CA MET A 41 -8.56 11.91 0.86
C MET A 41 -7.97 13.30 0.53
N GLN A 42 -8.01 14.24 1.47
CA GLN A 42 -7.42 15.57 1.30
C GLN A 42 -5.88 15.55 1.26
N ILE A 43 -5.25 14.51 1.83
CA ILE A 43 -3.79 14.37 1.91
C ILE A 43 -3.25 13.17 1.13
N ALA A 44 -4.11 12.47 0.39
CA ALA A 44 -3.81 11.21 -0.27
C ALA A 44 -2.62 11.30 -1.24
N ASP A 45 -2.49 12.42 -1.95
CA ASP A 45 -1.39 12.67 -2.88
C ASP A 45 -0.04 12.73 -2.16
N ARG A 46 0.01 13.47 -1.05
CA ARG A 46 1.21 13.56 -0.22
C ARG A 46 1.56 12.22 0.42
N CYS A 47 0.56 11.48 0.89
CA CYS A 47 0.76 10.14 1.42
C CYS A 47 1.30 9.19 0.34
N TRP A 48 0.85 9.33 -0.91
CA TRP A 48 1.37 8.57 -2.04
C TRP A 48 2.82 8.91 -2.34
N GLU A 49 3.19 10.19 -2.41
CA GLU A 49 4.57 10.63 -2.62
C GLU A 49 5.53 10.06 -1.56
N ILE A 50 5.11 10.11 -0.28
CA ILE A 50 5.86 9.52 0.82
C ILE A 50 5.97 8.00 0.61
N ALA A 51 4.87 7.32 0.31
CA ALA A 51 4.89 5.87 0.11
C ALA A 51 5.80 5.45 -1.07
N CYS A 52 5.84 6.22 -2.16
CA CYS A 52 6.78 5.99 -3.26
C CYS A 52 8.23 6.22 -2.84
N SER A 53 8.49 7.24 -2.02
CA SER A 53 9.85 7.57 -1.53
C SER A 53 10.41 6.49 -0.60
N PHE A 54 9.53 5.78 0.11
CA PHE A 54 9.89 4.69 1.03
C PHE A 54 9.49 3.30 0.49
N ALA A 55 9.22 3.17 -0.81
CA ALA A 55 8.92 1.88 -1.39
C ALA A 55 10.11 0.93 -1.20
N ASP A 56 9.87 -0.24 -0.60
CA ASP A 56 10.89 -1.27 -0.37
C ASP A 56 11.66 -1.54 -1.68
N SER A 57 12.99 -1.48 -1.63
CA SER A 57 13.81 -1.83 -2.79
C SER A 57 13.72 -3.33 -3.07
N GLU A 58 14.02 -3.77 -4.30
CA GLU A 58 13.99 -5.21 -4.63
C GLU A 58 14.85 -6.06 -3.67
N ARG A 59 15.90 -5.48 -3.07
CA ARG A 59 16.72 -6.12 -2.04
C ARG A 59 15.96 -6.35 -0.74
N ASP A 60 15.18 -5.38 -0.27
CA ASP A 60 14.42 -5.50 0.98
C ASP A 60 13.31 -6.54 0.86
N VAL A 61 12.68 -6.61 -0.32
CA VAL A 61 11.66 -7.62 -0.63
C VAL A 61 12.27 -9.03 -0.69
N ASN A 62 13.44 -9.20 -1.32
CA ASN A 62 14.12 -10.50 -1.40
C ASN A 62 14.66 -10.99 -0.05
N ALA A 63 15.19 -10.09 0.78
CA ALA A 63 15.63 -10.41 2.14
C ALA A 63 14.45 -10.84 3.04
N LYS A 64 13.30 -10.15 2.95
CA LYS A 64 12.08 -10.51 3.70
C LYS A 64 11.42 -11.80 3.20
N ALA A 65 11.55 -12.13 1.92
CA ALA A 65 10.95 -13.32 1.32
C ALA A 65 11.74 -14.62 1.55
N GLY A 66 12.94 -14.57 2.15
CA GLY A 66 13.77 -15.74 2.39
C GLY A 66 14.29 -16.43 1.12
N LEU A 67 14.27 -15.73 -0.02
CA LEU A 67 14.63 -16.28 -1.34
C LEU A 67 16.15 -16.24 -1.62
N GLU A 68 16.95 -15.66 -0.72
CA GLU A 68 18.41 -15.65 -0.87
C GLU A 68 19.06 -17.04 -0.70
N SER A 69 18.36 -18.03 -0.15
CA SER A 69 18.90 -19.37 0.11
C SER A 69 18.71 -20.41 -1.01
N MET A 70 18.25 -20.03 -2.20
CA MET A 70 18.01 -20.96 -3.32
C MET A 70 18.85 -20.67 -4.58
N LYS A 71 20.11 -20.27 -4.38
CA LYS A 71 21.13 -20.28 -5.45
C LYS A 71 22.28 -21.22 -5.08
N TYR A 72 22.07 -22.51 -5.29
CA TYR A 72 23.13 -23.51 -5.44
C TYR A 72 22.74 -24.49 -6.55
#